data_AF-A0A2H5F5Y3-F1
#
_entry.id   AF-A0A2H5F5Y3-F1
#
_cell.length_a   1.000
_cell.length_b   1.000
_cell.length_c   1.000
_cell.angle_alpha   90.00
_cell.angle_beta   90.00
_cell.angle_gamma   90.00
#
_symmetry.space_group_name_H-M   'P 1'
#
loop_
_entity.id
_entity.type
_entity.pdbx_description
1 polymer ?
#
loop_
_entity_poly.entity_id
_entity_poly.type
_entity_poly.pdbx_seq_one_letter_code
_entity_poly.pdbx_strand_id
1 'polypeptide(L)'
;MSRGGLAEALIGEIEFPIWQGGAGMLAFQQAEVARAFDRFMTPRPKVSGRAAGLWRVTQGSNAVVLKKIHKGGTHTGKQLGNQLDYLFSKAAAVFGNMADLDPRARTLDGDQRKAVVDQWSDEWTGDPKNGQTTHLLVSFPFDVSAERARPVVEEWCMELFQSGLHSDGEEWAYVAALHTDRVNKHVHVVVNNRGLENGDWFFMAKDHAFNLDFMKERLVGIAGEHGLFLDKSSRLDRGILTYGPSRAEIERAAREGRAPIENRRQGRALSDALDQVQRNIEVLRSLAVMATLISDEDLARKIEAAAGLLEAGGIIHHRNQEIVMDLDTIRNRGDLATAFGTWLEESERDISRLPVQDQRELREELYGIASEIVRDLGDKRGAQMMHHAPRTAIYQAQMDETRITVQDRHKVIGPDGTREMTAQIGAAAEKAGLDPVVIQSRMESGAANAWQERAWIKADILAVADAKKIDLASEDGRGRAAELVDTFYAAAARVISRAVPIEQEATSDKLTRTLSAMAEAHAQHGKVEFQNDDHAERFGADFRDRYGAHVLARIAAGDTNALAVDFPDAGQRRAIARAVAAAGEAHQSVGMTLAQARQVNQKMADQEVGEQHRSRGKDHGHEL
;
A
#
# COMPACT_ATOMS: atom_id res chain seq x y z
N MET A 1 35.19 -9.10 6.02
CA MET A 1 33.89 -9.45 5.42
C MET A 1 33.64 -8.43 4.33
N SER A 2 33.74 -8.84 3.06
CA SER A 2 33.53 -7.95 1.91
C SER A 2 32.12 -7.34 2.00
N ARG A 3 32.01 -6.01 2.02
CA ARG A 3 30.71 -5.32 1.91
C ARG A 3 30.29 -5.42 0.44
N GLY A 4 29.61 -6.52 0.07
CA GLY A 4 29.03 -6.65 -1.25
C GLY A 4 28.03 -5.52 -1.54
N GLY A 5 27.92 -5.13 -2.80
CA GLY A 5 27.03 -4.05 -3.25
C GLY A 5 25.55 -4.38 -3.07
N LEU A 6 24.67 -3.37 -3.17
CA LEU A 6 23.22 -3.58 -2.99
C LEU A 6 22.62 -4.44 -4.10
N ALA A 7 23.11 -4.31 -5.34
CA ALA A 7 22.72 -5.18 -6.44
C ALA A 7 23.24 -6.61 -6.22
N GLU A 8 24.47 -6.75 -5.73
CA GLU A 8 25.08 -8.05 -5.39
C GLU A 8 24.28 -8.81 -4.32
N ALA A 9 23.76 -8.10 -3.31
CA ALA A 9 22.90 -8.67 -2.27
C ALA A 9 21.53 -9.18 -2.78
N LEU A 10 21.13 -8.81 -3.99
CA LEU A 10 19.87 -9.19 -4.63
C LEU A 10 20.03 -10.32 -5.67
N ILE A 11 21.26 -10.77 -5.95
CA ILE A 11 21.55 -11.82 -6.94
C ILE A 11 20.75 -13.11 -6.69
N GLY A 12 20.69 -13.57 -5.43
CA GLY A 12 19.95 -14.79 -5.05
C GLY A 12 18.43 -14.67 -5.22
N GLU A 13 17.91 -13.46 -5.40
CA GLU A 13 16.47 -13.20 -5.60
C GLU A 13 16.09 -13.05 -7.08
N ILE A 14 17.04 -13.23 -7.99
CA ILE A 14 16.85 -13.26 -9.45
C ILE A 14 16.52 -14.69 -9.92
N GLU A 15 16.82 -15.73 -9.11
CA GLU A 15 16.52 -17.14 -9.40
C GLU A 15 15.03 -17.52 -9.22
N PHE A 16 14.22 -16.66 -8.61
CA PHE A 16 12.81 -16.95 -8.35
C PHE A 16 11.90 -16.30 -9.39
N PRO A 17 11.34 -17.05 -10.36
CA PRO A 17 10.10 -16.59 -10.99
C PRO A 17 9.07 -16.49 -9.88
N ILE A 18 8.41 -15.32 -9.80
CA ILE A 18 7.20 -15.00 -9.03
C ILE A 18 6.77 -16.12 -8.07
N TRP A 19 7.11 -15.96 -6.79
CA TRP A 19 6.42 -16.58 -5.65
C TRP A 19 6.26 -18.12 -5.66
N GLN A 20 7.21 -18.84 -5.06
CA GLN A 20 6.94 -20.17 -4.48
C GLN A 20 7.70 -20.41 -3.16
N GLY A 21 6.94 -20.66 -2.08
CA GLY A 21 7.34 -21.58 -1.00
C GLY A 21 7.87 -20.98 0.31
N GLY A 22 7.15 -21.20 1.42
CA GLY A 22 7.62 -20.90 2.78
C GLY A 22 6.61 -21.23 3.89
N ALA A 23 5.97 -22.41 3.84
CA ALA A 23 5.21 -22.96 4.96
C ALA A 23 6.18 -23.72 5.88
N GLY A 24 6.52 -23.15 7.03
CA GLY A 24 7.31 -23.81 8.06
C GLY A 24 7.86 -22.85 9.10
N MET A 25 7.50 -23.08 10.37
CA MET A 25 7.99 -22.42 11.60
C MET A 25 7.50 -20.99 11.88
N LEU A 26 6.52 -20.88 12.79
CA LEU A 26 6.69 -20.28 14.14
C LEU A 26 5.30 -20.11 14.78
N ALA A 27 4.88 -21.13 15.52
CA ALA A 27 3.79 -21.04 16.49
C ALA A 27 4.39 -20.70 17.85
N PHE A 28 3.58 -20.02 18.69
CA PHE A 28 3.82 -19.68 20.10
C PHE A 28 4.85 -18.58 20.40
N GLN A 29 4.40 -17.31 20.33
CA GLN A 29 4.68 -16.20 21.28
C GLN A 29 4.32 -14.83 20.64
N GLN A 30 3.03 -14.50 20.46
CA GLN A 30 2.61 -13.13 20.03
C GLN A 30 1.31 -12.61 20.67
N ALA A 31 0.78 -13.26 21.72
CA ALA A 31 -0.52 -12.89 22.28
C ALA A 31 -0.51 -11.65 23.21
N GLU A 32 0.64 -11.22 23.74
CA GLU A 32 0.68 -10.12 24.72
C GLU A 32 1.10 -8.76 24.15
N VAL A 33 1.83 -8.71 23.03
CA VAL A 33 2.29 -7.44 22.42
C VAL A 33 1.19 -6.78 21.58
N ALA A 34 0.26 -7.57 21.00
CA ALA A 34 -0.87 -7.06 20.22
C ALA A 34 -1.88 -6.25 21.07
N ARG A 35 -2.04 -6.60 22.36
CA ARG A 35 -3.03 -5.95 23.25
C ARG A 35 -2.64 -4.54 23.73
N ALA A 36 -1.38 -4.14 23.59
CA ALA A 36 -0.89 -2.82 23.96
C ALA A 36 -0.93 -1.82 22.79
N PHE A 37 -0.87 -2.31 21.55
CA PHE A 37 -0.82 -1.48 20.33
C PHE A 37 -2.21 -0.96 19.91
N ASP A 38 -3.27 -1.74 20.16
CA ASP A 38 -4.65 -1.42 19.77
C ASP A 38 -5.25 -0.22 20.54
N ARG A 39 -4.68 0.10 21.72
CA ARG A 39 -5.15 1.20 22.57
C ARG A 39 -4.68 2.59 22.13
N PHE A 40 -3.72 2.70 21.21
CA PHE A 40 -3.03 3.96 20.89
C PHE A 40 -3.40 4.56 19.51
N MET A 41 -4.13 3.83 18.63
CA MET A 41 -4.33 4.19 17.22
C MET A 41 -5.77 4.55 16.81
N THR A 42 -6.56 5.19 17.66
CA THR A 42 -7.80 5.84 17.21
C THR A 42 -7.69 7.37 17.25
N PRO A 43 -7.77 7.98 16.07
CA PRO A 43 -9.03 8.62 15.72
C PRO A 43 -9.53 8.17 14.34
N ARG A 44 -10.50 7.24 14.32
CA ARG A 44 -11.37 7.09 13.13
C ARG A 44 -12.32 8.28 13.08
N PRO A 45 -12.59 8.90 11.91
CA PRO A 45 -13.74 9.79 11.80
C PRO A 45 -14.99 8.99 12.19
N LYS A 46 -15.80 9.54 13.11
CA LYS A 46 -17.04 8.91 13.57
C LYS A 46 -18.09 8.95 12.46
N VAL A 47 -18.03 7.99 11.54
CA VAL A 47 -19.10 7.75 10.57
C VAL A 47 -20.09 6.75 11.17
N SER A 48 -21.40 6.96 10.99
CA SER A 48 -22.42 6.03 11.51
C SER A 48 -22.22 4.60 10.95
N GLY A 49 -22.58 3.56 11.72
CA GLY A 49 -22.44 2.16 11.29
C GLY A 49 -23.17 1.80 9.99
N ARG A 50 -24.18 2.59 9.61
CA ARG A 50 -24.88 2.49 8.32
C ARG A 50 -24.03 2.99 7.15
N ALA A 51 -23.37 4.12 7.29
CA ALA A 51 -22.48 4.67 6.27
C ALA A 51 -21.25 3.77 6.06
N ALA A 52 -20.71 3.21 7.15
CA ALA A 52 -19.65 2.18 7.06
C ALA A 52 -20.11 0.94 6.29
N GLY A 53 -21.39 0.55 6.42
CA GLY A 53 -21.98 -0.54 5.65
C GLY A 53 -22.12 -0.22 4.16
N LEU A 54 -22.60 0.97 3.81
CA LEU A 54 -22.75 1.41 2.41
C LEU A 54 -21.40 1.58 1.70
N TRP A 55 -20.40 2.11 2.41
CA TRP A 55 -19.02 2.19 1.92
C TRP A 55 -18.44 0.81 1.55
N ARG A 56 -18.70 -0.21 2.37
CA ARG A 56 -18.29 -1.59 2.05
C ARG A 56 -19.07 -2.18 0.88
N VAL A 57 -20.37 -1.87 0.76
CA VAL A 57 -21.20 -2.33 -0.36
C VAL A 57 -20.60 -1.88 -1.69
N THR A 58 -20.19 -0.62 -1.79
CA THR A 58 -19.63 -0.02 -3.02
C THR A 58 -18.26 -0.55 -3.43
N GLN A 59 -17.59 -1.28 -2.54
CA GLN A 59 -16.30 -1.92 -2.80
C GLN A 59 -16.42 -3.39 -3.26
N GLY A 60 -17.64 -3.91 -3.45
CA GLY A 60 -17.87 -5.31 -3.83
C GLY A 60 -18.55 -6.08 -2.69
N SER A 61 -19.88 -6.00 -2.65
CA SER A 61 -20.69 -6.50 -1.53
C SER A 61 -20.56 -8.00 -1.25
N ASN A 62 -20.17 -8.34 -0.01
CA ASN A 62 -20.04 -9.69 0.56
C ASN A 62 -20.93 -9.82 1.82
N ALA A 63 -22.24 -9.88 1.61
CA ALA A 63 -23.25 -9.91 2.67
C ALA A 63 -23.07 -11.07 3.64
N VAL A 64 -22.89 -10.80 4.93
CA VAL A 64 -23.10 -11.83 5.97
C VAL A 64 -24.52 -11.79 6.52
N VAL A 65 -25.13 -12.97 6.65
CA VAL A 65 -26.50 -13.10 7.16
C VAL A 65 -26.47 -13.69 8.56
N LEU A 66 -26.74 -12.85 9.56
CA LEU A 66 -27.10 -13.29 10.91
C LEU A 66 -28.63 -13.33 11.05
N LYS A 67 -29.15 -14.47 11.51
CA LYS A 67 -30.58 -14.69 11.74
C LYS A 67 -30.83 -15.45 13.04
N LYS A 68 -31.75 -14.94 13.86
CA LYS A 68 -32.39 -15.73 14.92
C LYS A 68 -33.44 -16.65 14.32
N ILE A 69 -33.36 -17.95 14.58
CA ILE A 69 -34.34 -18.92 14.12
C ILE A 69 -35.60 -18.80 14.97
N HIS A 70 -36.67 -18.31 14.36
CA HIS A 70 -37.96 -18.18 15.04
C HIS A 70 -38.50 -19.58 15.40
N LYS A 71 -38.90 -19.77 16.67
CA LYS A 71 -39.25 -21.07 17.27
C LYS A 71 -38.11 -22.10 17.25
N GLY A 72 -36.86 -21.64 17.24
CA GLY A 72 -35.68 -22.51 17.33
C GLY A 72 -35.20 -22.82 18.75
N GLY A 73 -35.83 -22.24 19.78
CA GLY A 73 -35.48 -22.52 21.18
C GLY A 73 -36.13 -23.80 21.70
N THR A 74 -35.45 -24.47 22.63
CA THR A 74 -35.86 -25.76 23.21
C THR A 74 -36.39 -25.57 24.62
N HIS A 75 -37.42 -26.31 25.00
CA HIS A 75 -38.08 -26.22 26.31
C HIS A 75 -37.78 -27.41 27.23
N THR A 76 -37.23 -28.50 26.69
CA THR A 76 -36.92 -29.73 27.45
C THR A 76 -35.59 -30.31 26.98
N GLY A 77 -34.89 -31.04 27.85
CA GLY A 77 -33.64 -31.73 27.48
C GLY A 77 -33.81 -32.66 26.26
N LYS A 78 -34.97 -33.34 26.14
CA LYS A 78 -35.31 -34.14 24.96
C LYS A 78 -35.36 -33.31 23.66
N GLN A 79 -35.93 -32.11 23.71
CA GLN A 79 -35.96 -31.21 22.55
C GLN A 79 -34.56 -30.71 22.19
N LEU A 80 -33.73 -30.42 23.19
CA LEU A 80 -32.32 -30.07 22.99
C LEU A 80 -31.55 -31.21 22.34
N GLY A 81 -31.65 -32.43 22.87
CA GLY A 81 -31.02 -33.62 22.30
C GLY A 81 -31.37 -33.81 20.82
N ASN A 82 -32.65 -33.73 20.47
CA ASN A 82 -33.10 -33.82 19.07
C ASN A 82 -32.52 -32.70 18.18
N GLN A 83 -32.41 -31.48 18.71
CA GLN A 83 -31.83 -30.36 17.98
C GLN A 83 -30.33 -30.57 17.75
N LEU A 84 -29.58 -30.99 18.78
CA LEU A 84 -28.15 -31.27 18.67
C LEU A 84 -27.90 -32.45 17.72
N ASP A 85 -28.68 -33.53 17.80
CA ASP A 85 -28.60 -34.66 16.87
C ASP A 85 -28.75 -34.19 15.41
N TYR A 86 -29.76 -33.36 15.14
CA TYR A 86 -29.99 -32.83 13.80
C TYR A 86 -28.83 -31.94 13.33
N LEU A 87 -28.39 -30.99 14.15
CA LEU A 87 -27.34 -30.05 13.79
C LEU A 87 -25.97 -30.71 13.61
N PHE A 88 -25.62 -31.69 14.42
CA PHE A 88 -24.28 -32.29 14.38
C PHE A 88 -24.15 -33.46 13.41
N SER A 89 -25.26 -34.09 13.00
CA SER A 89 -25.24 -35.19 12.03
C SER A 89 -24.60 -34.86 10.67
N LYS A 90 -24.54 -33.57 10.29
CA LYS A 90 -24.02 -33.09 9.00
C LYS A 90 -22.96 -32.00 9.14
N ALA A 91 -22.42 -31.82 10.34
CA ALA A 91 -21.45 -30.77 10.59
C ALA A 91 -20.10 -31.11 9.93
N ALA A 92 -19.47 -30.08 9.35
CA ALA A 92 -18.10 -30.12 8.85
C ALA A 92 -17.09 -29.79 9.96
N ALA A 93 -17.52 -29.02 10.97
CA ALA A 93 -16.77 -28.72 12.19
C ALA A 93 -17.74 -28.37 13.32
N VAL A 94 -17.32 -28.62 14.55
CA VAL A 94 -18.06 -28.29 15.78
C VAL A 94 -17.14 -27.55 16.75
N PHE A 95 -17.68 -26.56 17.45
CA PHE A 95 -16.97 -25.78 18.48
C PHE A 95 -17.97 -25.23 19.52
N GLY A 96 -17.47 -24.78 20.66
CA GLY A 96 -18.27 -24.40 21.83
C GLY A 96 -17.41 -24.34 23.09
N ASN A 97 -17.94 -23.74 24.16
CA ASN A 97 -17.20 -23.47 25.39
C ASN A 97 -17.41 -24.47 26.54
N MET A 98 -18.28 -25.48 26.38
CA MET A 98 -18.72 -26.35 27.49
C MET A 98 -18.46 -27.84 27.29
N ALA A 99 -17.77 -28.24 26.23
CA ALA A 99 -17.30 -29.61 26.06
C ALA A 99 -15.83 -29.59 25.67
N ASP A 100 -15.04 -30.57 26.12
CA ASP A 100 -13.74 -30.88 25.54
C ASP A 100 -13.98 -31.37 24.10
N LEU A 101 -14.15 -30.40 23.21
CA LEU A 101 -14.35 -30.62 21.79
C LEU A 101 -12.99 -30.82 21.17
N ASP A 102 -12.71 -32.02 20.65
CA ASP A 102 -11.56 -32.23 19.79
C ASP A 102 -11.66 -31.23 18.62
N PRO A 103 -10.68 -30.31 18.44
CA PRO A 103 -10.70 -29.32 17.37
C PRO A 103 -10.80 -29.93 15.96
N ARG A 104 -10.47 -31.22 15.82
CA ARG A 104 -10.58 -32.01 14.58
C ARG A 104 -11.88 -32.79 14.45
N ALA A 105 -12.71 -32.86 15.51
CA ALA A 105 -13.99 -33.55 15.45
C ALA A 105 -14.97 -32.82 14.52
N ARG A 106 -15.65 -33.61 13.70
CA ARG A 106 -16.69 -33.11 12.76
C ARG A 106 -18.10 -33.21 13.33
N THR A 107 -18.25 -33.85 14.49
CA THR A 107 -19.53 -34.04 15.19
C THR A 107 -19.24 -34.24 16.68
N LEU A 108 -20.24 -34.00 17.52
CA LEU A 108 -20.28 -34.53 18.88
C LEU A 108 -20.63 -36.02 18.83
N ASP A 109 -19.95 -36.85 19.62
CA ASP A 109 -20.39 -38.23 19.85
C ASP A 109 -21.62 -38.28 20.78
N GLY A 110 -22.21 -39.48 20.95
CA GLY A 110 -23.44 -39.64 21.72
C GLY A 110 -23.30 -39.25 23.20
N ASP A 111 -22.14 -39.50 23.79
CA ASP A 111 -21.88 -39.24 25.21
C ASP A 111 -21.62 -37.74 25.44
N GLN A 112 -20.88 -37.08 24.55
CA GLN A 112 -20.70 -35.63 24.53
C GLN A 112 -22.02 -34.89 24.38
N ARG A 113 -22.89 -35.34 23.46
CA ARG A 113 -24.23 -34.73 23.30
C ARG A 113 -25.08 -34.90 24.55
N LYS A 114 -25.06 -36.11 25.13
CA LYS A 114 -25.77 -36.39 26.38
C LYS A 114 -25.26 -35.50 27.51
N ALA A 115 -23.95 -35.33 27.65
CA ALA A 115 -23.35 -34.47 28.67
C ALA A 115 -23.82 -33.01 28.55
N VAL A 116 -23.82 -32.44 27.33
CA VAL A 116 -24.33 -31.08 27.09
C VAL A 116 -25.82 -30.97 27.46
N VAL A 117 -26.64 -31.95 27.05
CA VAL A 117 -28.08 -31.95 27.34
C VAL A 117 -28.35 -32.03 28.84
N ASP A 118 -27.72 -32.98 29.52
CA ASP A 118 -27.91 -33.20 30.96
C ASP A 118 -27.44 -31.95 31.72
N GLN A 119 -26.21 -31.47 31.46
CA GLN A 119 -25.66 -30.27 32.11
C GLN A 119 -26.53 -29.02 31.93
N TRP A 120 -27.02 -28.76 30.71
CA TRP A 120 -27.81 -27.54 30.47
C TRP A 120 -29.22 -27.66 31.06
N SER A 121 -29.86 -28.82 30.91
CA SER A 121 -31.25 -28.98 31.30
C SER A 121 -31.46 -29.20 32.80
N ASP A 122 -30.43 -29.64 33.53
CA ASP A 122 -30.47 -29.77 34.99
C ASP A 122 -30.78 -28.44 35.70
N GLU A 123 -30.34 -27.32 35.11
CA GLU A 123 -30.55 -25.99 35.67
C GLU A 123 -31.78 -25.26 35.09
N TRP A 124 -32.53 -25.87 34.18
CA TRP A 124 -33.68 -25.20 33.58
C TRP A 124 -34.87 -25.15 34.53
N THR A 125 -35.44 -23.96 34.69
CA THR A 125 -36.66 -23.74 35.45
C THR A 125 -37.67 -22.93 34.64
N GLY A 126 -38.96 -23.16 34.91
CA GLY A 126 -40.05 -22.50 34.19
C GLY A 126 -40.20 -22.90 32.71
N ASP A 127 -41.07 -22.18 32.00
CA ASP A 127 -41.39 -22.41 30.59
C ASP A 127 -41.33 -21.09 29.79
N PRO A 128 -40.14 -20.57 29.48
CA PRO A 128 -39.96 -19.30 28.80
C PRO A 128 -40.54 -19.34 27.38
N LYS A 129 -41.26 -18.28 26.98
CA LYS A 129 -41.98 -18.19 25.69
C LYS A 129 -41.14 -18.51 24.45
N ASN A 130 -39.84 -18.21 24.48
CA ASN A 130 -38.93 -18.41 23.35
C ASN A 130 -38.02 -19.64 23.50
N GLY A 131 -38.26 -20.49 24.51
CA GLY A 131 -37.42 -21.62 24.87
C GLY A 131 -36.28 -21.24 25.82
N GLN A 132 -35.68 -22.27 26.41
CA GLN A 132 -34.50 -22.22 27.26
C GLN A 132 -33.21 -21.98 26.48
N THR A 133 -33.24 -22.12 25.15
CA THR A 133 -32.10 -21.85 24.26
C THR A 133 -32.44 -20.83 23.17
N THR A 134 -31.41 -20.21 22.60
CA THR A 134 -31.52 -19.38 21.39
C THR A 134 -30.75 -20.00 20.25
N HIS A 135 -31.41 -20.23 19.11
CA HIS A 135 -30.79 -20.74 17.89
C HIS A 135 -30.51 -19.61 16.89
N LEU A 136 -29.23 -19.40 16.59
CA LEU A 136 -28.72 -18.44 15.62
C LEU A 136 -28.19 -19.16 14.38
N LEU A 137 -28.26 -18.47 13.25
CA LEU A 137 -27.69 -18.88 11.97
C LEU A 137 -26.83 -17.74 11.44
N VAL A 138 -25.56 -18.03 11.19
CA VAL A 138 -24.63 -17.17 10.47
C VAL A 138 -24.38 -17.78 9.10
N SER A 139 -24.75 -17.12 8.01
CA SER A 139 -24.51 -17.60 6.65
C SER A 139 -23.58 -16.64 5.92
N PHE A 140 -22.58 -17.20 5.27
CA PHE A 140 -21.58 -16.47 4.51
C PHE A 140 -21.92 -16.42 3.02
N PRO A 141 -21.31 -15.49 2.26
CA PRO A 141 -21.27 -15.52 0.80
C PRO A 141 -20.78 -16.88 0.27
N PHE A 142 -21.14 -17.22 -0.98
CA PHE A 142 -20.94 -18.57 -1.53
C PHE A 142 -19.46 -18.90 -1.81
N ASP A 143 -18.67 -17.86 -2.02
CA ASP A 143 -17.23 -17.82 -2.29
C ASP A 143 -16.37 -17.90 -1.02
N VAL A 144 -16.97 -17.68 0.17
CA VAL A 144 -16.27 -17.86 1.45
C VAL A 144 -16.14 -19.35 1.77
N SER A 145 -14.90 -19.81 1.92
CA SER A 145 -14.61 -21.20 2.27
C SER A 145 -14.97 -21.51 3.73
N ALA A 146 -15.27 -22.78 4.00
CA ALA A 146 -15.57 -23.28 5.34
C ALA A 146 -14.42 -23.04 6.34
N GLU A 147 -13.17 -23.18 5.86
CA GLU A 147 -11.96 -22.96 6.64
C GLU A 147 -11.82 -21.51 7.10
N ARG A 148 -12.21 -20.54 6.26
CA ARG A 148 -12.19 -19.12 6.63
C ARG A 148 -13.39 -18.69 7.47
N ALA A 149 -14.55 -19.32 7.28
CA ALA A 149 -15.77 -19.02 8.03
C ALA A 149 -15.70 -19.45 9.51
N ARG A 150 -15.07 -20.60 9.80
CA ARG A 150 -14.98 -21.15 11.15
C ARG A 150 -14.35 -20.19 12.17
N PRO A 151 -13.09 -19.73 12.00
CA PRO A 151 -12.40 -18.95 13.03
C PRO A 151 -13.11 -17.63 13.33
N VAL A 152 -13.74 -17.01 12.32
CA VAL A 152 -14.55 -15.80 12.50
C VAL A 152 -15.74 -16.03 13.42
N VAL A 153 -16.49 -17.13 13.23
CA VAL A 153 -17.66 -17.40 14.08
C VAL A 153 -17.24 -17.89 15.46
N GLU A 154 -16.12 -18.63 15.54
CA GLU A 154 -15.55 -19.09 16.82
C GLU A 154 -15.14 -17.91 17.70
N GLU A 155 -14.41 -16.93 17.16
CA GLU A 155 -14.07 -15.71 17.88
C GLU A 155 -15.29 -14.83 18.16
N TRP A 156 -16.22 -14.73 17.23
CA TRP A 156 -17.47 -13.99 17.45
C TRP A 156 -18.32 -14.59 18.57
N CYS A 157 -18.40 -15.92 18.66
CA CYS A 157 -19.09 -16.59 19.77
C CYS A 157 -18.32 -16.43 21.09
N MET A 158 -17.00 -16.52 21.06
CA MET A 158 -16.16 -16.24 22.24
C MET A 158 -16.42 -14.82 22.75
N GLU A 159 -16.37 -13.81 21.88
CA GLU A 159 -16.60 -12.42 22.28
C GLU A 159 -18.01 -12.21 22.85
N LEU A 160 -19.04 -12.69 22.15
CA LEU A 160 -20.42 -12.40 22.55
C LEU A 160 -20.92 -13.23 23.72
N PHE A 161 -20.44 -14.47 23.87
CA PHE A 161 -21.02 -15.42 24.83
C PHE A 161 -20.05 -15.85 25.92
N GLN A 162 -18.73 -15.80 25.71
CA GLN A 162 -17.76 -16.34 26.67
C GLN A 162 -16.86 -15.27 27.29
N SER A 163 -16.86 -14.04 26.79
CA SER A 163 -15.90 -13.03 27.28
C SER A 163 -16.36 -12.25 28.51
N GLY A 164 -17.66 -12.27 28.82
CA GLY A 164 -18.27 -11.38 29.82
C GLY A 164 -18.29 -9.89 29.43
N LEU A 165 -17.68 -9.51 28.30
CA LEU A 165 -17.40 -8.11 27.92
C LEU A 165 -18.67 -7.26 27.76
N HIS A 166 -19.77 -7.88 27.32
CA HIS A 166 -20.98 -7.17 26.90
C HIS A 166 -22.14 -7.27 27.91
N SER A 167 -21.91 -7.87 29.09
CA SER A 167 -22.96 -8.13 30.08
C SER A 167 -22.42 -8.32 31.50
N ASP A 168 -21.70 -7.32 32.01
CA ASP A 168 -21.24 -7.25 33.41
C ASP A 168 -20.55 -8.52 33.93
N GLY A 169 -19.80 -9.21 33.06
CA GLY A 169 -19.08 -10.44 33.40
C GLY A 169 -19.88 -11.73 33.21
N GLU A 170 -21.14 -11.68 32.77
CA GLU A 170 -21.93 -12.89 32.49
C GLU A 170 -21.44 -13.63 31.24
N GLU A 171 -21.39 -14.96 31.35
CA GLU A 171 -21.07 -15.87 30.26
C GLU A 171 -22.24 -16.81 29.96
N TRP A 172 -22.40 -17.20 28.69
CA TRP A 172 -23.39 -18.17 28.25
C TRP A 172 -22.73 -19.37 27.61
N ALA A 173 -23.21 -20.55 28.00
CA ALA A 173 -22.87 -21.79 27.32
C ALA A 173 -23.40 -21.78 25.89
N TYR A 174 -22.57 -22.18 24.93
CA TYR A 174 -23.00 -22.33 23.53
C TYR A 174 -22.34 -23.54 22.86
N VAL A 175 -23.01 -24.04 21.83
CA VAL A 175 -22.47 -25.03 20.89
C VAL A 175 -22.77 -24.61 19.46
N ALA A 176 -21.82 -24.82 18.56
CA ALA A 176 -21.91 -24.36 17.18
C ALA A 176 -21.52 -25.46 16.19
N ALA A 177 -22.21 -25.48 15.05
CA ALA A 177 -22.02 -26.45 13.97
C ALA A 177 -21.85 -25.73 12.62
N LEU A 178 -20.70 -25.90 11.97
CA LEU A 178 -20.45 -25.41 10.62
C LEU A 178 -20.98 -26.42 9.59
N HIS A 179 -21.82 -25.95 8.66
CA HIS A 179 -22.44 -26.75 7.62
C HIS A 179 -21.96 -26.32 6.22
N THR A 180 -21.71 -27.33 5.37
CA THR A 180 -21.23 -27.16 3.99
C THR A 180 -22.15 -27.83 2.95
N ASP A 181 -23.30 -28.35 3.40
CA ASP A 181 -24.30 -29.07 2.61
C ASP A 181 -25.12 -28.16 1.67
N ARG A 182 -24.92 -26.85 1.76
CA ARG A 182 -25.54 -25.82 0.91
C ARG A 182 -24.48 -25.02 0.16
N VAL A 183 -24.95 -24.31 -0.87
CA VAL A 183 -24.11 -23.38 -1.66
C VAL A 183 -23.44 -22.36 -0.74
N ASN A 184 -24.21 -21.73 0.14
CA ASN A 184 -23.69 -20.84 1.17
C ASN A 184 -23.29 -21.62 2.42
N LYS A 185 -22.06 -21.38 2.89
CA LYS A 185 -21.55 -22.01 4.11
C LYS A 185 -22.18 -21.30 5.29
N HIS A 186 -22.63 -22.06 6.27
CA HIS A 186 -23.37 -21.49 7.38
C HIS A 186 -23.08 -22.19 8.70
N VAL A 187 -23.12 -21.43 9.78
CA VAL A 187 -22.91 -21.90 11.14
C VAL A 187 -24.22 -21.77 11.91
N HIS A 188 -24.65 -22.87 12.49
CA HIS A 188 -25.70 -22.88 13.49
C HIS A 188 -25.07 -22.70 14.86
N VAL A 189 -25.55 -21.75 15.66
CA VAL A 189 -25.10 -21.53 17.05
C VAL A 189 -26.31 -21.69 17.96
N VAL A 190 -26.21 -22.56 18.95
CA VAL A 190 -27.22 -22.76 19.98
C VAL A 190 -26.65 -22.24 21.29
N VAL A 191 -27.30 -21.25 21.87
CA VAL A 191 -26.91 -20.61 23.14
C VAL A 191 -27.87 -21.06 24.23
N ASN A 192 -27.36 -21.51 25.37
CA ASN A 192 -28.16 -21.70 26.58
C ASN A 192 -28.53 -20.32 27.13
N ASN A 193 -29.82 -20.02 27.28
CA ASN A 193 -30.20 -18.65 27.64
C ASN A 193 -29.90 -18.33 29.11
N ARG A 194 -29.70 -19.33 29.97
CA ARG A 194 -29.29 -19.09 31.35
C ARG A 194 -27.76 -18.88 31.39
N GLY A 195 -27.34 -17.75 31.95
CA GLY A 195 -25.92 -17.44 32.17
C GLY A 195 -25.26 -18.35 33.22
N LEU A 196 -23.94 -18.45 33.15
CA LEU A 196 -23.11 -19.34 33.97
C LEU A 196 -22.70 -18.71 35.31
N GLU A 197 -22.50 -17.40 35.35
CA GLU A 197 -21.96 -16.69 36.50
C GLU A 197 -23.07 -16.19 37.43
N ASN A 198 -24.01 -15.40 36.89
CA ASN A 198 -25.10 -14.79 37.66
C ASN A 198 -26.47 -15.41 37.36
N GLY A 199 -26.57 -16.23 36.30
CA GLY A 199 -27.82 -16.79 35.82
C GLY A 199 -28.64 -15.82 34.98
N ASP A 200 -28.02 -14.76 34.47
CA ASP A 200 -28.72 -13.75 33.67
C ASP A 200 -29.23 -14.34 32.35
N TRP A 201 -30.39 -13.84 31.93
CA TRP A 201 -31.09 -14.38 30.79
C TRP A 201 -30.59 -13.77 29.48
N PHE A 202 -30.06 -14.58 28.56
CA PHE A 202 -29.74 -14.15 27.21
C PHE A 202 -31.02 -13.88 26.41
N PHE A 203 -31.11 -12.68 25.85
CA PHE A 203 -32.10 -12.36 24.84
C PHE A 203 -31.59 -11.28 23.88
N MET A 204 -32.15 -11.32 22.67
CA MET A 204 -31.93 -10.30 21.65
C MET A 204 -33.15 -9.38 21.58
N ALA A 205 -32.93 -8.09 21.75
CA ALA A 205 -33.93 -7.05 21.57
C ALA A 205 -33.29 -5.79 20.95
N LYS A 206 -34.11 -4.90 20.39
CA LYS A 206 -33.64 -3.71 19.68
C LYS A 206 -32.82 -2.78 20.57
N ASP A 207 -33.24 -2.62 21.83
CA ASP A 207 -32.65 -1.70 22.80
C ASP A 207 -31.84 -2.44 23.89
N HIS A 208 -31.28 -3.61 23.53
CA HIS A 208 -30.46 -4.44 24.42
C HIS A 208 -28.99 -4.45 23.98
N ALA A 209 -28.09 -4.85 24.89
CA ALA A 209 -26.68 -5.05 24.59
C ALA A 209 -26.50 -6.03 23.40
N PHE A 210 -27.30 -7.08 23.36
CA PHE A 210 -27.37 -8.02 22.23
C PHE A 210 -28.46 -7.67 21.22
N ASN A 211 -28.36 -6.48 20.61
CA ASN A 211 -29.21 -6.17 19.46
C ASN A 211 -28.60 -6.72 18.15
N LEU A 212 -29.45 -7.00 17.16
CA LEU A 212 -29.04 -7.63 15.91
C LEU A 212 -28.01 -6.81 15.12
N ASP A 213 -28.11 -5.48 15.16
CA ASP A 213 -27.20 -4.62 14.41
C ASP A 213 -25.79 -4.63 15.01
N PHE A 214 -25.70 -4.50 16.34
CA PHE A 214 -24.46 -4.64 17.10
C PHE A 214 -23.79 -6.01 16.87
N MET A 215 -24.55 -7.09 17.03
CA MET A 215 -24.02 -8.44 16.85
C MET A 215 -23.48 -8.66 15.42
N LYS A 216 -24.15 -8.11 14.40
CA LYS A 216 -23.67 -8.14 13.01
C LYS A 216 -22.43 -7.26 12.80
N GLU A 217 -22.37 -6.12 13.46
CA GLU A 217 -21.23 -5.21 13.38
C GLU A 217 -19.97 -5.84 13.94
N ARG A 218 -20.07 -6.51 15.10
CA ARG A 218 -18.95 -7.29 15.65
C ARG A 218 -18.54 -8.42 14.73
N LEU A 219 -19.49 -9.17 14.16
CA LEU A 219 -19.20 -10.25 13.21
C LEU A 219 -18.40 -9.75 12.00
N VAL A 220 -18.80 -8.61 11.43
CA VAL A 220 -18.12 -7.99 10.28
C VAL A 220 -16.77 -7.37 10.67
N GLY A 221 -16.64 -6.86 11.91
CA GLY A 221 -15.37 -6.39 12.47
C GLY A 221 -14.35 -7.52 12.61
N ILE A 222 -14.73 -8.60 13.30
CA ILE A 222 -13.93 -9.81 13.48
C ILE A 222 -13.59 -10.44 12.12
N ALA A 223 -14.54 -10.51 11.19
CA ALA A 223 -14.23 -10.98 9.84
C ALA A 223 -13.09 -10.17 9.20
N GLY A 224 -13.11 -8.83 9.35
CA GLY A 224 -12.01 -7.97 8.89
C GLY A 224 -10.67 -8.27 9.55
N GLU A 225 -10.66 -8.56 10.87
CA GLU A 225 -9.47 -8.97 11.62
C GLU A 225 -8.90 -10.31 11.10
N HIS A 226 -9.75 -11.18 10.53
CA HIS A 226 -9.38 -12.42 9.82
C HIS A 226 -9.14 -12.23 8.30
N GLY A 227 -9.02 -10.99 7.84
CA GLY A 227 -8.81 -10.66 6.41
C GLY A 227 -9.99 -11.01 5.49
N LEU A 228 -11.20 -11.16 6.05
CA LEU A 228 -12.45 -11.38 5.33
C LEU A 228 -13.26 -10.08 5.24
N PHE A 229 -13.32 -9.52 4.04
CA PHE A 229 -14.11 -8.32 3.76
C PHE A 229 -15.60 -8.67 3.62
N LEU A 230 -16.33 -8.63 4.73
CA LEU A 230 -17.78 -8.80 4.78
C LEU A 230 -18.49 -7.46 4.98
N ASP A 231 -19.77 -7.41 4.59
CA ASP A 231 -20.67 -6.29 4.89
C ASP A 231 -21.95 -6.73 5.62
N LYS A 232 -22.52 -5.83 6.44
CA LYS A 232 -23.78 -6.06 7.18
C LYS A 232 -25.02 -5.53 6.45
N SER A 233 -24.90 -5.15 5.19
CA SER A 233 -25.96 -4.39 4.51
C SER A 233 -27.22 -5.22 4.31
N SER A 234 -28.35 -4.55 4.46
CA SER A 234 -29.67 -5.15 4.34
C SER A 234 -30.10 -5.29 2.88
N ARG A 235 -31.23 -5.97 2.66
CA ARG A 235 -31.87 -6.02 1.33
C ARG A 235 -32.22 -4.62 0.81
N LEU A 236 -32.68 -3.74 1.70
CA LEU A 236 -33.04 -2.36 1.35
C LEU A 236 -31.80 -1.52 1.01
N ASP A 237 -30.67 -1.78 1.65
CA ASP A 237 -29.42 -1.09 1.32
C ASP A 237 -28.91 -1.42 -0.09
N ARG A 238 -29.35 -2.55 -0.64
CA ARG A 238 -29.07 -2.96 -2.02
C ARG A 238 -30.20 -2.66 -3.01
N GLY A 239 -31.26 -1.95 -2.61
CA GLY A 239 -32.41 -1.64 -3.48
C GLY A 239 -33.43 -2.78 -3.64
N ILE A 240 -33.34 -3.85 -2.84
CA ILE A 240 -34.25 -5.00 -2.94
C ILE A 240 -35.53 -4.74 -2.13
N LEU A 241 -36.61 -4.41 -2.84
CA LEU A 241 -37.91 -4.06 -2.27
C LEU A 241 -38.82 -5.24 -1.93
N THR A 242 -38.34 -6.47 -2.07
CA THR A 242 -39.08 -7.70 -1.72
C THR A 242 -38.66 -8.25 -0.36
N TYR A 243 -39.58 -8.96 0.29
CA TYR A 243 -39.23 -9.86 1.38
C TYR A 243 -38.55 -11.11 0.83
N GLY A 244 -37.54 -11.62 1.54
CA GLY A 244 -36.96 -12.92 1.23
C GLY A 244 -38.03 -14.03 1.33
N PRO A 245 -37.89 -15.13 0.58
CA PRO A 245 -38.88 -16.19 0.55
C PRO A 245 -39.00 -16.84 1.93
N SER A 246 -40.23 -17.18 2.31
CA SER A 246 -40.48 -17.88 3.57
C SER A 246 -39.97 -19.32 3.50
N ARG A 247 -39.67 -19.95 4.64
CA ARG A 247 -39.28 -21.37 4.66
C ARG A 247 -40.31 -22.27 3.98
N ALA A 248 -41.60 -22.01 4.23
CA ALA A 248 -42.69 -22.74 3.59
C ALA A 248 -42.69 -22.57 2.06
N GLU A 249 -42.37 -21.37 1.56
CA GLU A 249 -42.24 -21.12 0.13
C GLU A 249 -40.99 -21.79 -0.46
N ILE A 250 -39.84 -21.75 0.23
CA ILE A 250 -38.62 -22.45 -0.21
C ILE A 250 -38.88 -23.96 -0.32
N GLU A 251 -39.50 -24.56 0.70
CA GLU A 251 -39.82 -25.99 0.70
C GLU A 251 -40.86 -26.34 -0.37
N ARG A 252 -41.86 -25.49 -0.57
CA ARG A 252 -42.87 -25.65 -1.63
C ARG A 252 -42.23 -25.56 -3.02
N ALA A 253 -41.43 -24.54 -3.27
CA ALA A 253 -40.74 -24.33 -4.53
C ALA A 253 -39.79 -25.51 -4.85
N ALA A 254 -39.09 -26.03 -3.85
CA ALA A 254 -38.26 -27.23 -4.00
C ALA A 254 -39.07 -28.48 -4.35
N ARG A 255 -40.24 -28.70 -3.71
CA ARG A 255 -41.15 -29.80 -4.08
C ARG A 255 -41.72 -29.67 -5.49
N GLU A 256 -41.96 -28.44 -5.92
CA GLU A 256 -42.53 -28.10 -7.22
C GLU A 256 -41.46 -27.93 -8.33
N GLY A 257 -40.17 -28.08 -8.01
CA GLY A 257 -39.08 -27.95 -8.98
C GLY A 257 -38.92 -26.53 -9.57
N ARG A 258 -39.35 -25.50 -8.84
CA ARG A 258 -39.30 -24.09 -9.28
C ARG A 258 -38.50 -23.21 -8.34
N ALA A 259 -38.18 -21.99 -8.78
CA ALA A 259 -37.56 -20.98 -7.93
C ALA A 259 -38.56 -20.44 -6.87
N PRO A 260 -38.10 -20.12 -5.65
CA PRO A 260 -38.93 -19.47 -4.63
C PRO A 260 -39.43 -18.09 -5.09
N ILE A 261 -40.71 -17.81 -4.85
CA ILE A 261 -41.34 -16.53 -5.15
C ILE A 261 -41.15 -15.59 -3.97
N GLU A 262 -40.62 -14.40 -4.26
CA GLU A 262 -40.48 -13.32 -3.29
C GLU A 262 -41.69 -12.38 -3.33
N ASN A 263 -42.21 -12.04 -2.15
CA ASN A 263 -43.36 -11.13 -2.05
C ASN A 263 -42.89 -9.68 -2.01
N ARG A 264 -43.51 -8.84 -2.84
CA ARG A 264 -43.29 -7.38 -2.81
C ARG A 264 -43.80 -6.78 -1.51
N ARG A 265 -43.07 -5.77 -1.02
CA ARG A 265 -43.59 -4.87 0.02
C ARG A 265 -44.78 -4.09 -0.51
N GLN A 266 -45.76 -3.80 0.35
CA GLN A 266 -46.98 -3.09 0.00
C GLN A 266 -47.34 -2.05 1.05
N GLY A 267 -48.12 -1.03 0.66
CA GLY A 267 -48.61 0.02 1.55
C GLY A 267 -47.46 0.74 2.28
N ARG A 268 -47.64 0.93 3.59
CA ARG A 268 -46.65 1.62 4.45
C ARG A 268 -45.26 0.97 4.39
N ALA A 269 -45.18 -0.36 4.33
CA ALA A 269 -43.91 -1.06 4.28
C ALA A 269 -43.13 -0.85 2.96
N LEU A 270 -43.82 -0.49 1.87
CA LEU A 270 -43.20 -0.06 0.62
C LEU A 270 -42.75 1.40 0.69
N SER A 271 -43.59 2.28 1.24
CA SER A 271 -43.24 3.69 1.46
C SER A 271 -41.98 3.83 2.32
N ASP A 272 -41.96 3.17 3.48
CA ASP A 272 -40.81 3.20 4.41
C ASP A 272 -39.53 2.65 3.75
N ALA A 273 -39.68 1.65 2.87
CA ALA A 273 -38.57 1.06 2.13
C ALA A 273 -38.01 2.01 1.07
N LEU A 274 -38.86 2.71 0.33
CA LEU A 274 -38.45 3.73 -0.65
C LEU A 274 -37.76 4.91 0.05
N ASP A 275 -38.31 5.39 1.16
CA ASP A 275 -37.68 6.44 1.97
C ASP A 275 -36.30 6.01 2.49
N GLN A 276 -36.15 4.73 2.85
CA GLN A 276 -34.88 4.18 3.27
C GLN A 276 -33.85 4.12 2.13
N VAL A 277 -34.28 3.72 0.93
CA VAL A 277 -33.42 3.70 -0.28
C VAL A 277 -33.00 5.12 -0.65
N GLN A 278 -33.91 6.10 -0.59
CA GLN A 278 -33.58 7.49 -0.85
C GLN A 278 -32.51 8.03 0.09
N ARG A 279 -32.64 7.77 1.40
CA ARG A 279 -31.59 8.14 2.38
C ARG A 279 -30.25 7.44 2.09
N ASN A 280 -30.26 6.23 1.53
CA ASN A 280 -29.03 5.55 1.14
C ASN A 280 -28.34 6.23 -0.04
N ILE A 281 -29.11 6.66 -1.04
CA ILE A 281 -28.58 7.42 -2.18
C ILE A 281 -27.88 8.70 -1.70
N GLU A 282 -28.50 9.44 -0.78
CA GLU A 282 -27.92 10.66 -0.20
C GLU A 282 -26.61 10.39 0.55
N VAL A 283 -26.56 9.32 1.35
CA VAL A 283 -25.34 8.91 2.05
C VAL A 283 -24.25 8.47 1.08
N LEU A 284 -24.60 7.70 0.04
CA LEU A 284 -23.66 7.28 -1.00
C LEU A 284 -23.06 8.50 -1.71
N ARG A 285 -23.86 9.49 -2.12
CA ARG A 285 -23.32 10.73 -2.73
C ARG A 285 -22.38 11.49 -1.80
N SER A 286 -22.71 11.58 -0.50
CA SER A 286 -21.80 12.18 0.49
C SER A 286 -20.49 11.39 0.61
N LEU A 287 -20.54 10.06 0.55
CA LEU A 287 -19.35 9.21 0.55
C LEU A 287 -18.53 9.35 -0.74
N ALA A 288 -19.15 9.54 -1.90
CA ALA A 288 -18.44 9.80 -3.16
C ALA A 288 -17.66 11.13 -3.12
N VAL A 289 -18.25 12.18 -2.53
CA VAL A 289 -17.55 13.44 -2.27
C VAL A 289 -16.36 13.21 -1.35
N MET A 290 -16.52 12.44 -0.28
CA MET A 290 -15.41 12.09 0.61
C MET A 290 -14.31 11.27 -0.09
N ALA A 291 -14.68 10.30 -0.92
CA ALA A 291 -13.74 9.51 -1.72
C ALA A 291 -12.93 10.39 -2.69
N THR A 292 -13.58 11.38 -3.30
CA THR A 292 -12.92 12.38 -4.16
C THR A 292 -11.96 13.25 -3.34
N LEU A 293 -12.33 13.64 -2.12
CA LEU A 293 -11.49 14.46 -1.23
C LEU A 293 -10.23 13.73 -0.74
N ILE A 294 -10.25 12.39 -0.70
CA ILE A 294 -9.08 11.55 -0.39
C ILE A 294 -8.38 11.03 -1.66
N SER A 295 -8.68 11.63 -2.82
CA SER A 295 -8.07 11.28 -4.12
C SER A 295 -8.30 9.84 -4.60
N ASP A 296 -9.31 9.15 -4.07
CA ASP A 296 -9.73 7.82 -4.55
C ASP A 296 -10.85 7.96 -5.59
N GLU A 297 -10.50 8.45 -6.78
CA GLU A 297 -11.45 8.73 -7.86
C GLU A 297 -12.18 7.48 -8.37
N ASP A 298 -11.53 6.30 -8.29
CA ASP A 298 -12.15 5.05 -8.72
C ASP A 298 -13.24 4.61 -7.76
N LEU A 299 -12.99 4.71 -6.46
CA LEU A 299 -14.00 4.49 -5.45
C LEU A 299 -15.13 5.52 -5.53
N ALA A 300 -14.82 6.80 -5.76
CA ALA A 300 -15.82 7.83 -5.97
C ALA A 300 -16.76 7.49 -7.14
N ARG A 301 -16.21 7.06 -8.28
CA ARG A 301 -17.00 6.61 -9.45
C ARG A 301 -17.87 5.40 -9.14
N LYS A 302 -17.35 4.42 -8.39
CA LYS A 302 -18.11 3.22 -7.97
C LYS A 302 -19.26 3.59 -7.04
N ILE A 303 -19.03 4.48 -6.09
CA ILE A 303 -20.05 4.97 -5.16
C ILE A 303 -21.14 5.75 -5.92
N GLU A 304 -20.77 6.61 -6.86
CA GLU A 304 -21.74 7.34 -7.70
C GLU A 304 -22.55 6.39 -8.59
N ALA A 305 -21.90 5.39 -9.20
CA ALA A 305 -22.59 4.36 -9.98
C ALA A 305 -23.60 3.57 -9.12
N ALA A 306 -23.25 3.25 -7.88
CA ALA A 306 -24.16 2.61 -6.93
C ALA A 306 -25.37 3.50 -6.58
N ALA A 307 -25.12 4.79 -6.33
CA ALA A 307 -26.18 5.76 -6.04
C ALA A 307 -27.14 5.91 -7.23
N GLY A 308 -26.60 6.08 -8.44
CA GLY A 308 -27.39 6.18 -9.68
C GLY A 308 -28.18 4.90 -9.98
N LEU A 309 -27.61 3.72 -9.71
CA LEU A 309 -28.32 2.45 -9.86
C LEU A 309 -29.53 2.34 -8.93
N LEU A 310 -29.39 2.75 -7.66
CA LEU A 310 -30.52 2.76 -6.71
C LEU A 310 -31.58 3.81 -7.10
N GLU A 311 -31.17 4.97 -7.60
CA GLU A 311 -32.08 6.03 -8.06
C GLU A 311 -32.92 5.58 -9.25
N ALA A 312 -32.35 4.78 -10.15
CA ALA A 312 -33.07 4.13 -11.25
C ALA A 312 -33.97 2.96 -10.79
N GLY A 313 -34.05 2.67 -9.49
CA GLY A 313 -34.77 1.51 -8.94
C GLY A 313 -34.08 0.17 -9.18
N GLY A 314 -32.80 0.19 -9.54
CA GLY A 314 -31.96 -0.97 -9.74
C GLY A 314 -31.51 -1.62 -8.44
N ILE A 315 -30.95 -2.84 -8.56
CA ILE A 315 -30.45 -3.63 -7.43
C ILE A 315 -28.92 -3.66 -7.50
N ILE A 316 -28.28 -3.31 -6.39
CA ILE A 316 -26.82 -3.47 -6.26
C ILE A 316 -26.51 -4.97 -6.13
N HIS A 317 -25.81 -5.52 -7.14
CA HIS A 317 -25.31 -6.89 -7.16
C HIS A 317 -23.79 -6.92 -7.00
N HIS A 318 -23.26 -7.95 -6.32
CA HIS A 318 -21.80 -8.20 -6.19
C HIS A 318 -21.07 -8.16 -7.55
N ARG A 319 -21.62 -8.82 -8.58
CA ARG A 319 -21.03 -8.87 -9.93
C ARG A 319 -21.04 -7.54 -10.70
N ASN A 320 -21.87 -6.57 -10.28
CA ASN A 320 -22.04 -5.31 -11.02
C ASN A 320 -21.11 -4.20 -10.49
N GLN A 321 -20.32 -4.48 -9.45
CA GLN A 321 -19.40 -3.52 -8.81
C GLN A 321 -17.96 -4.02 -8.73
N GLU A 322 -17.68 -5.18 -9.30
CA GLU A 322 -16.32 -5.68 -9.45
C GLU A 322 -15.61 -4.89 -10.56
N ILE A 323 -14.45 -4.31 -10.22
CA ILE A 323 -13.28 -4.50 -11.08
C ILE A 323 -13.22 -6.01 -11.26
N VAL A 324 -13.27 -6.48 -12.50
CA VAL A 324 -12.99 -7.89 -12.81
C VAL A 324 -11.53 -8.14 -12.44
N MET A 325 -11.27 -8.40 -11.16
CA MET A 325 -10.23 -9.32 -10.73
C MET A 325 -10.86 -10.69 -10.88
N ASP A 326 -10.46 -11.38 -11.94
CA ASP A 326 -11.00 -12.67 -12.35
C ASP A 326 -10.81 -13.72 -11.23
N LEU A 327 -11.84 -13.90 -10.40
CA LEU A 327 -11.86 -14.86 -9.29
C LEU A 327 -11.89 -16.31 -9.78
N ASP A 328 -12.17 -16.58 -11.06
CA ASP A 328 -12.08 -17.94 -11.62
C ASP A 328 -10.61 -18.41 -11.77
N THR A 329 -9.66 -17.48 -11.71
CA THR A 329 -8.21 -17.73 -11.76
C THR A 329 -7.51 -17.90 -10.41
N ILE A 330 -8.14 -17.51 -9.27
CA ILE A 330 -7.48 -17.55 -7.95
C ILE A 330 -7.90 -18.77 -7.14
N ARG A 331 -7.12 -19.85 -7.24
CA ARG A 331 -7.33 -21.13 -6.55
C ARG A 331 -6.29 -21.39 -5.46
N ASN A 332 -5.18 -20.67 -5.47
CA ASN A 332 -4.07 -20.86 -4.52
C ASN A 332 -3.34 -19.53 -4.18
N ARG A 333 -2.42 -19.59 -3.21
CA ARG A 333 -1.62 -18.43 -2.74
C ARG A 333 -0.79 -17.77 -3.85
N GLY A 334 -0.34 -18.53 -4.84
CA GLY A 334 0.38 -18.03 -6.02
C GLY A 334 -0.52 -17.25 -6.97
N ASP A 335 -1.77 -17.67 -7.13
CA ASP A 335 -2.74 -16.93 -7.93
C ASP A 335 -3.13 -15.61 -7.23
N LEU A 336 -3.24 -15.62 -5.89
CA LEU A 336 -3.45 -14.41 -5.08
C LEU A 336 -2.24 -13.47 -5.16
N ALA A 337 -1.02 -14.01 -5.11
CA ALA A 337 0.20 -13.22 -5.29
C ALA A 337 0.30 -12.60 -6.69
N THR A 338 -0.17 -13.32 -7.72
CA THR A 338 -0.21 -12.83 -9.11
C THR A 338 -1.23 -11.71 -9.29
N ALA A 339 -2.42 -11.88 -8.72
CA ALA A 339 -3.48 -10.89 -8.80
C ALA A 339 -3.15 -9.64 -7.97
N PHE A 340 -2.59 -9.81 -6.78
CA PHE A 340 -2.07 -8.70 -5.97
C PHE A 340 -0.90 -7.98 -6.67
N GLY A 341 0.01 -8.72 -7.30
CA GLY A 341 1.08 -8.14 -8.11
C GLY A 341 0.53 -7.28 -9.25
N THR A 342 -0.50 -7.76 -9.94
CA THR A 342 -1.17 -7.02 -11.03
C THR A 342 -1.84 -5.74 -10.50
N TRP A 343 -2.56 -5.83 -9.38
CA TRP A 343 -3.17 -4.66 -8.74
C TRP A 343 -2.13 -3.63 -8.28
N LEU A 344 -1.00 -4.08 -7.70
CA LEU A 344 0.07 -3.20 -7.25
C LEU A 344 0.73 -2.49 -8.43
N GLU A 345 0.95 -3.20 -9.55
CA GLU A 345 1.47 -2.63 -10.79
C GLU A 345 0.51 -1.63 -11.44
N GLU A 346 -0.79 -1.90 -11.42
CA GLU A 346 -1.82 -0.99 -11.91
C GLU A 346 -1.92 0.28 -11.05
N SER A 347 -1.90 0.12 -9.72
CA SER A 347 -1.91 1.22 -8.77
C SER A 347 -0.67 2.11 -8.93
N GLU A 348 0.51 1.50 -9.09
CA GLU A 348 1.76 2.23 -9.42
C GLU A 348 1.67 2.97 -10.76
N ARG A 349 1.04 2.36 -11.77
CA ARG A 349 0.84 2.99 -13.08
C ARG A 349 -0.10 4.19 -12.99
N ASP A 350 -1.14 4.10 -12.17
CA ASP A 350 -2.07 5.20 -11.95
C ASP A 350 -1.43 6.34 -11.16
N ILE A 351 -0.67 6.03 -10.09
CA ILE A 351 0.10 7.06 -9.36
C ILE A 351 1.11 7.74 -10.29
N SER A 352 1.73 7.00 -11.20
CA SER A 352 2.70 7.57 -12.16
C SER A 352 2.09 8.54 -13.18
N ARG A 353 0.76 8.54 -13.35
CA ARG A 353 0.03 9.50 -14.22
C ARG A 353 -0.30 10.81 -13.51
N LEU A 354 -0.17 10.87 -12.18
CA LEU A 354 -0.44 12.05 -11.37
C LEU A 354 0.74 13.05 -11.41
N PRO A 355 0.54 14.32 -11.04
CA PRO A 355 1.62 15.29 -10.91
C PRO A 355 2.73 14.80 -9.97
N VAL A 356 4.00 15.02 -10.33
CA VAL A 356 5.18 14.46 -9.64
C VAL A 356 5.19 14.76 -8.14
N GLN A 357 4.70 15.93 -7.73
CA GLN A 357 4.63 16.34 -6.33
C GLN A 357 3.71 15.46 -5.46
N ASP A 358 2.66 14.86 -6.05
CA ASP A 358 1.65 14.08 -5.31
C ASP A 358 2.02 12.59 -5.28
N GLN A 359 2.87 12.14 -6.20
CA GLN A 359 3.16 10.72 -6.38
C GLN A 359 3.83 10.07 -5.17
N ARG A 360 4.69 10.81 -4.46
CA ARG A 360 5.48 10.25 -3.36
C ARG A 360 4.61 9.90 -2.15
N GLU A 361 3.78 10.83 -1.70
CA GLU A 361 2.88 10.63 -0.56
C GLU A 361 1.90 9.48 -0.85
N LEU A 362 1.30 9.47 -2.05
CA LEU A 362 0.39 8.40 -2.46
C LEU A 362 1.07 7.03 -2.56
N ARG A 363 2.34 6.97 -3.01
CA ARG A 363 3.11 5.71 -2.97
C ARG A 363 3.42 5.29 -1.53
N GLU A 364 3.81 6.22 -0.65
CA GLU A 364 4.04 5.91 0.77
C GLU A 364 2.78 5.32 1.43
N GLU A 365 1.60 5.86 1.14
CA GLU A 365 0.31 5.31 1.58
C GLU A 365 -0.01 3.94 0.97
N LEU A 366 0.11 3.80 -0.37
CA LEU A 366 -0.09 2.54 -1.09
C LEU A 366 0.79 1.43 -0.50
N TYR A 367 2.07 1.73 -0.25
CA TYR A 367 3.01 0.76 0.30
C TYR A 367 2.79 0.48 1.78
N GLY A 368 2.27 1.44 2.54
CA GLY A 368 1.81 1.22 3.91
C GLY A 368 0.73 0.15 3.99
N ILE A 369 -0.23 0.18 3.06
CA ILE A 369 -1.33 -0.79 2.96
C ILE A 369 -0.83 -2.12 2.36
N ALA A 370 -0.03 -2.05 1.29
CA ALA A 370 0.50 -3.22 0.61
C ALA A 370 1.41 -4.09 1.50
N SER A 371 2.09 -3.50 2.50
CA SER A 371 3.03 -4.22 3.36
C SER A 371 2.36 -5.30 4.22
N GLU A 372 1.11 -5.06 4.63
CA GLU A 372 0.33 -6.03 5.41
C GLU A 372 0.01 -7.25 4.55
N ILE A 373 -0.44 -7.01 3.31
CA ILE A 373 -0.76 -8.06 2.35
C ILE A 373 0.49 -8.84 1.94
N VAL A 374 1.61 -8.17 1.67
CA VAL A 374 2.89 -8.83 1.31
C VAL A 374 3.43 -9.69 2.47
N ARG A 375 3.25 -9.23 3.71
CA ARG A 375 3.62 -9.98 4.91
C ARG A 375 2.77 -11.25 5.08
N ASP A 376 1.47 -11.14 4.86
CA ASP A 376 0.52 -12.25 4.95
C ASP A 376 0.68 -13.23 3.79
N LEU A 377 1.11 -12.74 2.63
CA LEU A 377 1.57 -13.57 1.52
C LEU A 377 2.87 -14.30 1.85
N GLY A 378 3.65 -13.88 2.85
CA GLY A 378 4.82 -14.61 3.38
C GLY A 378 6.18 -13.93 3.13
N ASP A 379 6.21 -12.76 2.48
CA ASP A 379 7.44 -12.02 2.20
C ASP A 379 7.64 -10.94 3.27
N LYS A 380 8.02 -11.40 4.46
CA LYS A 380 8.27 -10.53 5.62
C LYS A 380 9.35 -9.48 5.32
N ARG A 381 10.32 -9.81 4.46
CA ARG A 381 11.41 -8.91 4.08
C ARG A 381 10.91 -7.83 3.14
N GLY A 382 10.14 -8.18 2.11
CA GLY A 382 9.47 -7.22 1.21
C GLY A 382 8.56 -6.27 1.99
N ALA A 383 7.77 -6.79 2.93
CA ALA A 383 6.93 -5.98 3.80
C ALA A 383 7.72 -5.00 4.68
N GLN A 384 8.87 -5.41 5.23
CA GLN A 384 9.75 -4.48 5.97
C GLN A 384 10.31 -3.39 5.05
N MET A 385 10.69 -3.74 3.83
CA MET A 385 11.26 -2.79 2.87
C MET A 385 10.25 -1.70 2.46
N MET A 386 8.94 -2.00 2.48
CA MET A 386 7.89 -1.01 2.23
C MET A 386 7.82 0.09 3.30
N HIS A 387 8.36 -0.15 4.50
CA HIS A 387 8.41 0.83 5.60
C HIS A 387 9.78 1.50 5.78
N HIS A 388 10.79 1.10 5.01
CA HIS A 388 12.13 1.65 5.13
C HIS A 388 12.42 2.63 3.99
N ALA A 389 13.14 3.71 4.30
CA ALA A 389 13.64 4.62 3.28
C ALA A 389 14.58 3.90 2.30
N PRO A 390 14.64 4.33 1.03
CA PRO A 390 15.62 3.80 0.08
C PRO A 390 17.05 4.03 0.58
N ARG A 391 17.99 3.22 0.12
CA ARG A 391 19.39 3.19 0.60
C ARG A 391 20.38 3.83 -0.35
N THR A 392 20.14 3.76 -1.65
CA THR A 392 21.05 4.22 -2.69
C THR A 392 20.87 5.71 -2.89
N ALA A 393 21.97 6.47 -2.94
CA ALA A 393 21.93 7.93 -3.06
C ALA A 393 21.12 8.42 -4.27
N ILE A 394 21.15 7.69 -5.40
CA ILE A 394 20.38 8.03 -6.60
C ILE A 394 18.86 7.96 -6.40
N TYR A 395 18.38 7.04 -5.55
CA TYR A 395 16.97 6.84 -5.29
C TYR A 395 16.48 7.53 -4.01
N GLN A 396 17.41 7.97 -3.15
CA GLN A 396 17.14 8.95 -2.10
C GLN A 396 17.09 10.39 -2.62
N ALA A 397 17.69 10.63 -3.79
CA ALA A 397 17.71 11.95 -4.41
C ALA A 397 16.43 12.21 -5.18
N GLN A 398 15.94 13.44 -5.07
CA GLN A 398 14.89 14.01 -5.89
C GLN A 398 15.43 15.25 -6.60
N MET A 399 15.32 15.32 -7.92
CA MET A 399 15.86 16.42 -8.72
C MET A 399 14.78 17.04 -9.58
N ASP A 400 14.53 18.34 -9.37
CA ASP A 400 13.66 19.16 -10.21
C ASP A 400 14.47 20.04 -11.18
N GLU A 401 13.81 20.93 -11.91
CA GLU A 401 14.44 21.81 -12.90
C GLU A 401 15.54 22.72 -12.33
N THR A 402 15.56 22.98 -11.02
CA THR A 402 16.46 23.96 -10.42
C THR A 402 17.12 23.52 -9.12
N ARG A 403 16.67 22.41 -8.53
CA ARG A 403 17.08 21.97 -7.21
C ARG A 403 17.27 20.46 -7.19
N ILE A 404 18.23 20.02 -6.40
CA ILE A 404 18.35 18.64 -5.96
C ILE A 404 18.14 18.56 -4.45
N THR A 405 17.36 17.59 -4.03
CA THR A 405 17.06 17.27 -2.64
C THR A 405 17.54 15.84 -2.36
N VAL A 406 18.22 15.64 -1.24
CA VAL A 406 18.59 14.30 -0.75
C VAL A 406 18.21 14.26 0.72
N GLN A 407 17.26 13.40 1.08
CA GLN A 407 16.67 13.38 2.42
C GLN A 407 16.14 14.79 2.80
N ASP A 408 16.62 15.38 3.90
CA ASP A 408 16.21 16.71 4.37
C ASP A 408 17.09 17.85 3.85
N ARG A 409 18.12 17.56 3.03
CA ARG A 409 19.04 18.56 2.50
C ARG A 409 18.67 18.90 1.07
N HIS A 410 18.76 20.18 0.72
CA HIS A 410 18.52 20.64 -0.65
C HIS A 410 19.60 21.62 -1.09
N LYS A 411 19.86 21.66 -2.40
CA LYS A 411 20.73 22.65 -3.04
C LYS A 411 20.11 23.15 -4.33
N VAL A 412 20.11 24.47 -4.48
CA VAL A 412 19.75 25.13 -5.74
C VAL A 412 20.93 25.04 -6.70
N ILE A 413 20.71 24.38 -7.84
CA ILE A 413 21.71 24.14 -8.90
C ILE A 413 21.33 24.84 -10.22
N GLY A 414 20.08 25.31 -10.35
CA GLY A 414 19.56 25.94 -11.55
C GLY A 414 19.43 24.98 -12.75
N PRO A 415 18.83 25.45 -13.87
CA PRO A 415 18.56 24.60 -15.03
C PRO A 415 19.82 24.08 -15.71
N ASP A 416 20.91 24.85 -15.70
CA ASP A 416 22.20 24.38 -16.23
C ASP A 416 22.84 23.31 -15.35
N GLY A 417 22.70 23.43 -14.02
CA GLY A 417 23.19 22.43 -13.08
C GLY A 417 22.40 21.13 -13.18
N THR A 418 21.07 21.21 -13.26
CA THR A 418 20.21 20.04 -13.50
C THR A 418 20.56 19.35 -14.82
N ARG A 419 20.75 20.10 -15.90
CA ARG A 419 21.20 19.54 -17.20
C ARG A 419 22.56 18.86 -17.10
N GLU A 420 23.53 19.48 -16.45
CA GLU A 420 24.87 18.92 -16.26
C GLU A 420 24.84 17.63 -15.44
N MET A 421 24.10 17.60 -14.32
CA MET A 421 23.95 16.40 -13.50
C MET A 421 23.25 15.27 -14.26
N THR A 422 22.16 15.60 -14.98
CA THR A 422 21.43 14.65 -15.81
C THR A 422 22.32 14.05 -16.89
N ALA A 423 23.15 14.87 -17.55
CA ALA A 423 24.10 14.39 -18.55
C ALA A 423 25.17 13.47 -17.97
N GLN A 424 25.74 13.80 -16.80
CA GLN A 424 26.76 12.96 -16.16
C GLN A 424 26.20 11.62 -15.68
N ILE A 425 25.02 11.63 -15.05
CA ILE A 425 24.35 10.41 -14.58
C ILE A 425 23.87 9.58 -15.79
N GLY A 426 23.33 10.23 -16.82
CA GLY A 426 22.94 9.59 -18.07
C GLY A 426 24.10 8.90 -18.78
N ALA A 427 25.26 9.56 -18.89
CA ALA A 427 26.46 8.94 -19.48
C ALA A 427 26.95 7.73 -18.67
N ALA A 428 26.83 7.76 -17.34
CA ALA A 428 27.13 6.61 -16.49
C ALA A 428 26.13 5.46 -16.70
N ALA A 429 24.84 5.77 -16.87
CA ALA A 429 23.79 4.82 -17.18
C ALA A 429 24.03 4.14 -18.54
N GLU A 430 24.28 4.90 -19.61
CA GLU A 430 24.59 4.36 -20.95
C GLU A 430 25.80 3.42 -20.92
N LYS A 431 26.85 3.81 -20.20
CA LYS A 431 28.06 2.99 -20.05
C LYS A 431 27.73 1.63 -19.43
N ALA A 432 26.88 1.61 -18.41
CA ALA A 432 26.40 0.38 -17.77
C ALA A 432 25.45 -0.42 -18.67
N GLY A 433 24.77 0.22 -19.62
CA GLY A 433 23.74 -0.39 -20.48
C GLY A 433 22.32 -0.13 -20.00
N LEU A 434 22.12 0.94 -19.22
CA LEU A 434 20.82 1.40 -18.73
C LEU A 434 20.32 2.56 -19.59
N ASP A 435 18.99 2.72 -19.66
CA ASP A 435 18.36 3.83 -20.37
C ASP A 435 18.39 5.13 -19.52
N PRO A 436 19.07 6.20 -19.98
CA PRO A 436 19.15 7.46 -19.26
C PRO A 436 17.79 8.10 -18.99
N VAL A 437 16.81 7.93 -19.88
CA VAL A 437 15.48 8.54 -19.74
C VAL A 437 14.74 7.90 -18.57
N VAL A 438 14.85 6.57 -18.43
CA VAL A 438 14.26 5.83 -17.31
C VAL A 438 14.90 6.26 -16.00
N ILE A 439 16.23 6.38 -15.96
CA ILE A 439 16.95 6.84 -14.76
C ILE A 439 16.56 8.27 -14.39
N GLN A 440 16.49 9.17 -15.37
CA GLN A 440 16.09 10.56 -15.15
C GLN A 440 14.68 10.65 -14.56
N SER A 441 13.71 9.94 -15.14
CA SER A 441 12.33 9.92 -14.65
C SER A 441 12.24 9.44 -13.20
N ARG A 442 13.00 8.41 -12.81
CA ARG A 442 13.06 7.93 -11.42
C ARG A 442 13.67 8.96 -10.45
N MET A 443 14.59 9.80 -10.93
CA MET A 443 15.20 10.86 -10.13
C MET A 443 14.29 12.07 -9.92
N GLU A 444 13.27 12.29 -10.75
CA GLU A 444 12.32 13.40 -10.58
C GLU A 444 11.47 13.24 -9.31
N SER A 445 11.18 11.99 -8.91
CA SER A 445 10.45 11.67 -7.68
C SER A 445 11.33 11.10 -6.57
N GLY A 446 12.43 10.42 -6.92
CA GLY A 446 13.09 9.48 -6.01
C GLY A 446 12.23 8.22 -5.79
N ALA A 447 12.79 7.22 -5.11
CA ALA A 447 12.02 6.05 -4.67
C ALA A 447 11.22 6.38 -3.40
N ALA A 448 9.97 5.94 -3.33
CA ALA A 448 9.13 6.13 -2.15
C ALA A 448 9.67 5.37 -0.93
N ASN A 449 10.22 4.16 -1.15
CA ASN A 449 10.77 3.31 -0.11
C ASN A 449 11.79 2.30 -0.67
N ALA A 450 12.41 1.52 0.22
CA ALA A 450 13.37 0.49 -0.12
C ALA A 450 12.78 -0.64 -0.98
N TRP A 451 11.46 -0.84 -0.93
CA TRP A 451 10.79 -1.85 -1.77
C TRP A 451 10.76 -1.44 -3.24
N GLN A 452 10.34 -0.21 -3.53
CA GLN A 452 10.37 0.32 -4.88
C GLN A 452 11.80 0.41 -5.42
N GLU A 453 12.75 0.86 -4.59
CA GLU A 453 14.18 0.83 -4.92
C GLU A 453 14.63 -0.58 -5.34
N ARG A 454 14.29 -1.62 -4.58
CA ARG A 454 14.65 -3.01 -4.93
C ARG A 454 14.06 -3.43 -6.27
N ALA A 455 12.81 -3.06 -6.56
CA ALA A 455 12.19 -3.37 -7.85
C ALA A 455 12.96 -2.70 -9.01
N TRP A 456 13.36 -1.44 -8.85
CA TRP A 456 14.18 -0.73 -9.83
C TRP A 456 15.56 -1.34 -9.98
N ILE A 457 16.24 -1.72 -8.89
CA ILE A 457 17.55 -2.39 -8.96
C ILE A 457 17.44 -3.71 -9.73
N LYS A 458 16.38 -4.50 -9.51
CA LYS A 458 16.15 -5.72 -10.29
C LYS A 458 15.94 -5.43 -11.77
N ALA A 459 15.12 -4.43 -12.11
CA ALA A 459 14.91 -4.02 -13.49
C ALA A 459 16.22 -3.56 -14.15
N ASP A 460 17.09 -2.87 -13.41
CA ASP A 460 18.39 -2.41 -13.88
C ASP A 460 19.35 -3.58 -14.14
N ILE A 461 19.40 -4.59 -13.27
CA ILE A 461 20.20 -5.80 -13.49
C ILE A 461 19.73 -6.55 -14.76
N LEU A 462 18.42 -6.67 -14.96
CA LEU A 462 17.86 -7.28 -16.16
C LEU A 462 18.18 -6.48 -17.43
N ALA A 463 18.06 -5.15 -17.38
CA ALA A 463 18.37 -4.26 -18.50
C ALA A 463 19.86 -4.31 -18.86
N VAL A 464 20.75 -4.27 -17.87
CA VAL A 464 22.20 -4.43 -18.08
C VAL A 464 22.53 -5.79 -18.69
N ALA A 465 21.91 -6.86 -18.17
CA ALA A 465 22.14 -8.20 -18.69
C ALA A 465 21.71 -8.32 -20.16
N ASP A 466 20.55 -7.78 -20.53
CA ASP A 466 20.12 -7.79 -21.93
C ASP A 466 21.01 -6.92 -22.83
N ALA A 467 21.34 -5.69 -22.39
CA ALA A 467 22.16 -4.76 -23.16
C ALA A 467 23.59 -5.29 -23.38
N LYS A 468 24.16 -5.97 -22.38
CA LYS A 468 25.52 -6.52 -22.43
C LYS A 468 25.57 -8.01 -22.82
N LYS A 469 24.41 -8.62 -23.11
CA LYS A 469 24.26 -10.06 -23.45
C LYS A 469 24.91 -10.98 -22.42
N ILE A 470 24.64 -10.71 -21.15
CA ILE A 470 25.13 -11.50 -20.00
C ILE A 470 24.10 -12.59 -19.66
N ASP A 471 24.58 -13.82 -19.50
CA ASP A 471 23.74 -14.96 -19.13
C ASP A 471 23.49 -15.02 -17.61
N LEU A 472 22.28 -14.64 -17.20
CA LEU A 472 21.85 -14.66 -15.80
C LEU A 472 21.56 -16.08 -15.25
N ALA A 473 21.54 -17.12 -16.10
CA ALA A 473 21.46 -18.50 -15.62
C ALA A 473 22.74 -18.92 -14.88
N SER A 474 23.87 -18.29 -15.20
CA SER A 474 25.16 -18.53 -14.54
C SER A 474 25.39 -17.62 -13.33
N GLU A 475 26.01 -18.15 -12.28
CA GLU A 475 26.39 -17.37 -11.09
C GLU A 475 27.35 -16.23 -11.45
N ASP A 476 28.37 -16.53 -12.27
CA ASP A 476 29.32 -15.54 -12.80
C ASP A 476 28.62 -14.43 -13.60
N GLY A 477 27.63 -14.78 -14.42
CA GLY A 477 26.85 -13.80 -15.18
C GLY A 477 26.01 -12.90 -14.29
N ARG A 478 25.37 -13.45 -13.25
CA ARG A 478 24.63 -12.63 -12.26
C ARG A 478 25.57 -11.70 -11.49
N GLY A 479 26.73 -12.19 -11.05
CA GLY A 479 27.77 -11.39 -10.41
C GLY A 479 28.22 -10.22 -11.28
N ARG A 480 28.51 -10.48 -12.55
CA ARG A 480 28.93 -9.46 -13.51
C ARG A 480 27.85 -8.41 -13.80
N ALA A 481 26.59 -8.81 -13.92
CA ALA A 481 25.49 -7.88 -14.14
C ALA A 481 25.28 -6.96 -12.92
N ALA A 482 25.34 -7.53 -11.71
CA ALA A 482 25.25 -6.76 -10.48
C ALA A 482 26.42 -5.78 -10.31
N GLU A 483 27.66 -6.20 -10.59
CA GLU A 483 28.85 -5.34 -10.51
C GLU A 483 28.76 -4.11 -11.42
N LEU A 484 28.22 -4.28 -12.64
CA LEU A 484 28.01 -3.18 -13.58
C LEU A 484 26.96 -2.18 -13.07
N VAL A 485 25.87 -2.66 -12.48
CA VAL A 485 24.83 -1.83 -11.86
C VAL A 485 25.37 -1.11 -10.62
N ASP A 486 26.10 -1.80 -9.74
CA ASP A 486 26.73 -1.18 -8.56
C ASP A 486 27.79 -0.13 -8.96
N THR A 487 28.54 -0.37 -10.03
CA THR A 487 29.49 0.60 -10.59
C THR A 487 28.77 1.88 -11.06
N PHE A 488 27.61 1.72 -11.71
CA PHE A 488 26.76 2.84 -12.08
C PHE A 488 26.25 3.60 -10.86
N TYR A 489 25.67 2.91 -9.87
CA TYR A 489 25.17 3.56 -8.66
C TYR A 489 26.28 4.29 -7.89
N ALA A 490 27.50 3.73 -7.83
CA ALA A 490 28.64 4.41 -7.24
C ALA A 490 29.04 5.67 -8.03
N ALA A 491 28.94 5.66 -9.36
CA ALA A 491 29.18 6.84 -10.19
C ALA A 491 28.11 7.92 -9.96
N ALA A 492 26.83 7.54 -9.95
CA ALA A 492 25.73 8.47 -9.69
C ALA A 492 25.81 9.06 -8.27
N ALA A 493 26.12 8.24 -7.26
CA ALA A 493 26.32 8.69 -5.89
C ALA A 493 27.44 9.74 -5.79
N ARG A 494 28.56 9.59 -6.53
CA ARG A 494 29.61 10.61 -6.57
C ARG A 494 29.12 11.94 -7.15
N VAL A 495 28.31 11.91 -8.21
CA VAL A 495 27.73 13.12 -8.81
C VAL A 495 26.79 13.82 -7.81
N ILE A 496 25.92 13.06 -7.16
CA ILE A 496 24.95 13.57 -6.19
C ILE A 496 25.64 14.14 -4.96
N SER A 497 26.60 13.41 -4.38
CA SER A 497 27.32 13.86 -3.17
C SER A 497 28.17 15.12 -3.39
N ARG A 498 28.61 15.39 -4.63
CA ARG A 498 29.25 16.68 -4.98
C ARG A 498 28.27 17.84 -4.94
N ALA A 499 27.04 17.60 -5.39
CA ALA A 499 25.98 18.60 -5.35
C ALA A 499 25.51 18.81 -3.90
N VAL A 500 25.05 17.75 -3.23
CA VAL A 500 24.55 17.78 -1.86
C VAL A 500 25.48 16.92 -1.00
N PRO A 501 26.42 17.52 -0.24
CA PRO A 501 27.31 16.75 0.62
C PRO A 501 26.49 16.03 1.69
N ILE A 502 26.49 14.69 1.66
CA ILE A 502 25.79 13.85 2.65
C ILE A 502 26.66 13.71 3.91
N GLU A 503 27.98 13.73 3.77
CA GLU A 503 28.96 13.82 4.86
C GLU A 503 29.66 15.20 4.88
N GLN A 504 29.99 15.71 6.09
CA GLN A 504 30.67 16.99 6.28
C GLN A 504 32.10 16.95 5.73
N GLU A 505 32.28 17.24 4.45
CA GLU A 505 33.60 17.57 3.89
C GLU A 505 33.78 19.09 3.76
N ALA A 506 34.56 19.67 4.68
CA ALA A 506 34.97 21.08 4.67
C ALA A 506 35.78 21.51 3.41
N THR A 507 36.21 20.55 2.59
CA THR A 507 36.95 20.73 1.34
C THR A 507 36.08 21.28 0.20
N SER A 508 34.80 20.87 0.13
CA SER A 508 33.86 21.31 -0.91
C SER A 508 33.65 22.83 -0.90
N ASP A 509 33.57 23.42 0.28
CA ASP A 509 33.41 24.88 0.44
C ASP A 509 34.71 25.65 0.20
N LYS A 510 35.87 25.02 0.34
CA LYS A 510 37.15 25.71 0.17
C LYS A 510 37.39 26.05 -1.30
N LEU A 511 37.22 25.10 -2.21
CA LEU A 511 37.43 25.32 -3.64
C LEU A 511 36.44 26.34 -4.20
N THR A 512 35.15 26.25 -3.84
CA THR A 512 34.13 27.19 -4.30
C THR A 512 34.40 28.61 -3.79
N ARG A 513 34.79 28.78 -2.52
CA ARG A 513 35.26 30.08 -1.99
C ARG A 513 36.50 30.60 -2.72
N THR A 514 37.47 29.73 -3.00
CA THR A 514 38.66 30.12 -3.75
C THR A 514 38.30 30.60 -5.16
N LEU A 515 37.39 29.91 -5.87
CA LEU A 515 36.94 30.32 -7.19
C LEU A 515 36.21 31.66 -7.17
N SER A 516 35.34 31.90 -6.19
CA SER A 516 34.70 33.21 -6.00
C SER A 516 35.73 34.31 -5.73
N ALA A 517 36.70 34.07 -4.84
CA ALA A 517 37.76 35.02 -4.54
C ALA A 517 38.66 35.29 -5.75
N MET A 518 38.96 34.28 -6.56
CA MET A 518 39.71 34.44 -7.82
C MET A 518 38.94 35.31 -8.82
N ALA A 519 37.61 35.09 -8.95
CA ALA A 519 36.76 35.90 -9.83
C ALA A 519 36.72 37.36 -9.38
N GLU A 520 36.60 37.61 -8.07
CA GLU A 520 36.65 38.97 -7.50
C GLU A 520 38.02 39.63 -7.71
N ALA A 521 39.12 38.93 -7.43
CA ALA A 521 40.47 39.44 -7.62
C ALA A 521 40.75 39.75 -9.10
N HIS A 522 40.31 38.88 -10.01
CA HIS A 522 40.40 39.13 -11.45
C HIS A 522 39.58 40.36 -11.88
N ALA A 523 38.37 40.54 -11.34
CA ALA A 523 37.54 41.70 -11.67
C ALA A 523 38.15 43.03 -11.17
N GLN A 524 38.82 43.01 -10.02
CA GLN A 524 39.44 44.21 -9.43
C GLN A 524 40.82 44.54 -9.99
N HIS A 525 41.61 43.52 -10.33
CA HIS A 525 43.04 43.69 -10.64
C HIS A 525 43.46 43.14 -12.01
N GLY A 526 42.59 42.41 -12.71
CA GLY A 526 42.86 41.81 -14.03
C GLY A 526 43.90 40.69 -14.01
N LYS A 527 44.31 40.20 -12.83
CA LYS A 527 45.32 39.15 -12.65
C LYS A 527 44.95 38.21 -11.52
N VAL A 528 45.37 36.96 -11.64
CA VAL A 528 45.25 35.92 -10.60
C VAL A 528 46.54 35.12 -10.59
N GLU A 529 47.24 35.11 -9.45
CA GLU A 529 48.53 34.43 -9.30
C GLU A 529 48.53 33.60 -8.02
N PHE A 530 49.13 32.41 -8.08
CA PHE A 530 49.37 31.56 -6.92
C PHE A 530 50.74 31.89 -6.32
N GLN A 531 50.90 31.63 -5.01
CA GLN A 531 52.17 31.88 -4.32
C GLN A 531 53.35 31.08 -4.91
N ASN A 532 53.07 29.90 -5.46
CA ASN A 532 54.03 29.02 -6.13
C ASN A 532 53.30 28.03 -7.05
N ASP A 533 54.07 27.35 -7.90
CA ASP A 533 53.54 26.40 -8.87
C ASP A 533 52.94 25.14 -8.22
N ASP A 534 53.39 24.74 -7.02
CA ASP A 534 52.82 23.61 -6.27
C ASP A 534 51.37 23.89 -5.84
N HIS A 535 51.07 25.13 -5.42
CA HIS A 535 49.71 25.57 -5.08
C HIS A 535 48.82 25.61 -6.32
N ALA A 536 49.36 26.06 -7.45
CA ALA A 536 48.66 26.06 -8.73
C ALA A 536 48.37 24.62 -9.23
N GLU A 537 49.32 23.70 -9.07
CA GLU A 537 49.15 22.28 -9.43
C GLU A 537 48.07 21.62 -8.58
N ARG A 538 48.11 21.82 -7.25
CA ARG A 538 47.09 21.32 -6.33
C ARG A 538 45.72 21.88 -6.64
N PHE A 539 45.62 23.19 -6.90
CA PHE A 539 44.37 23.80 -7.33
C PHE A 539 43.86 23.17 -8.63
N GLY A 540 44.73 22.99 -9.63
CA GLY A 540 44.37 22.35 -10.89
C GLY A 540 43.87 20.92 -10.71
N ALA A 541 44.50 20.16 -9.80
CA ALA A 541 44.08 18.81 -9.43
C ALA A 541 42.70 18.81 -8.75
N ASP A 542 42.50 19.65 -7.72
CA ASP A 542 41.22 19.79 -7.02
C ASP A 542 40.10 20.24 -7.97
N PHE A 543 40.41 21.15 -8.92
CA PHE A 543 39.47 21.64 -9.92
C PHE A 543 39.02 20.55 -10.89
N ARG A 544 39.96 19.73 -11.38
CA ARG A 544 39.64 18.57 -12.25
C ARG A 544 38.90 17.47 -11.48
N ASP A 545 39.24 17.25 -10.22
CA ASP A 545 38.55 16.26 -9.41
C ASP A 545 37.07 16.65 -9.20
N ARG A 546 36.82 17.92 -8.86
CA ARG A 546 35.47 18.48 -8.65
C ARG A 546 34.62 18.49 -9.92
N TYR A 547 35.12 19.08 -11.01
CA TYR A 547 34.33 19.41 -12.21
C TYR A 547 34.61 18.50 -13.41
N GLY A 548 35.46 17.48 -13.25
CA GLY A 548 35.80 16.49 -14.26
C GLY A 548 37.13 16.76 -14.96
N ALA A 549 37.79 15.69 -15.41
CA ALA A 549 39.14 15.73 -15.99
C ALA A 549 39.29 16.69 -17.19
N HIS A 550 38.20 16.94 -17.91
CA HIS A 550 38.17 17.77 -19.12
C HIS A 550 37.60 19.19 -18.91
N VAL A 551 37.36 19.61 -17.65
CA VAL A 551 36.73 20.91 -17.35
C VAL A 551 37.47 22.10 -17.98
N LEU A 552 38.81 22.10 -17.94
CA LEU A 552 39.62 23.19 -18.49
C LEU A 552 39.49 23.29 -20.02
N ALA A 553 39.35 22.15 -20.71
CA ALA A 553 39.12 22.12 -22.15
C ALA A 553 37.70 22.60 -22.52
N ARG A 554 36.69 22.23 -21.72
CA ARG A 554 35.30 22.73 -21.88
C ARG A 554 35.24 24.24 -21.71
N ILE A 555 35.88 24.76 -20.66
CA ILE A 555 35.98 26.21 -20.41
C ILE A 555 36.67 26.93 -21.58
N ALA A 556 37.77 26.37 -22.11
CA ALA A 556 38.44 26.90 -23.31
C ALA A 556 37.55 26.91 -24.57
N ALA A 557 36.65 25.94 -24.70
CA ALA A 557 35.65 25.91 -25.76
C ALA A 557 34.50 26.92 -25.56
N GLY A 558 34.41 27.56 -24.39
CA GLY A 558 33.35 28.48 -24.00
C GLY A 558 32.17 27.81 -23.29
N ASP A 559 32.28 26.53 -22.93
CA ASP A 559 31.29 25.81 -22.13
C ASP A 559 31.65 25.91 -20.64
N THR A 560 30.84 26.63 -19.89
CA THR A 560 31.00 26.79 -18.44
C THR A 560 30.05 25.92 -17.62
N ASN A 561 29.22 25.09 -18.26
CA ASN A 561 28.14 24.35 -17.58
C ASN A 561 28.66 23.30 -16.58
N ALA A 562 29.92 22.86 -16.74
CA ALA A 562 30.62 22.04 -15.74
C ALA A 562 30.61 22.68 -14.34
N LEU A 563 30.55 24.01 -14.24
CA LEU A 563 30.53 24.75 -12.97
C LEU A 563 29.11 25.00 -12.43
N ALA A 564 28.05 24.68 -13.19
CA ALA A 564 26.68 25.11 -12.89
C ALA A 564 26.10 24.53 -11.61
N VAL A 565 26.55 23.34 -11.20
CA VAL A 565 26.14 22.70 -9.93
C VAL A 565 26.57 23.52 -8.71
N ASP A 566 27.71 24.21 -8.78
CA ASP A 566 28.22 25.05 -7.68
C ASP A 566 27.92 26.54 -7.88
N PHE A 567 27.76 26.97 -9.14
CA PHE A 567 27.51 28.36 -9.53
C PHE A 567 26.35 28.45 -10.54
N PRO A 568 25.09 28.52 -10.05
CA PRO A 568 23.91 28.55 -10.91
C PRO A 568 23.86 29.77 -11.85
N ASP A 569 24.47 30.89 -11.44
CA ASP A 569 24.50 32.13 -12.24
C ASP A 569 25.51 32.05 -13.39
N ALA A 570 25.04 32.27 -14.63
CA ALA A 570 25.87 32.18 -15.83
C ALA A 570 26.93 33.30 -15.91
N GLY A 571 26.67 34.48 -15.34
CA GLY A 571 27.64 35.57 -15.28
C GLY A 571 28.81 35.24 -14.36
N GLN A 572 28.51 34.73 -13.18
CA GLN A 572 29.48 34.28 -12.18
C GLN A 572 30.37 33.16 -12.75
N ARG A 573 29.79 32.18 -13.46
CA ARG A 573 30.58 31.13 -14.12
C ARG A 573 31.57 31.67 -15.14
N ARG A 574 31.17 32.66 -15.95
CA ARG A 574 32.07 33.32 -16.91
C ARG A 574 33.17 34.12 -16.22
N ALA A 575 32.85 34.80 -15.12
CA ALA A 575 33.85 35.50 -14.30
C ALA A 575 34.89 34.52 -13.72
N ILE A 576 34.43 33.38 -13.19
CA ILE A 576 35.31 32.30 -12.71
C ILE A 576 36.15 31.72 -13.85
N ALA A 577 35.55 31.45 -15.01
CA ALA A 577 36.28 30.93 -16.17
C ALA A 577 37.42 31.87 -16.61
N ARG A 578 37.18 33.18 -16.64
CA ARG A 578 38.22 34.20 -16.94
C ARG A 578 39.31 34.21 -15.86
N ALA A 579 38.93 34.12 -14.59
CA ALA A 579 39.90 34.09 -13.49
C ALA A 579 40.79 32.82 -13.53
N VAL A 580 40.21 31.66 -13.86
CA VAL A 580 40.96 30.40 -14.06
C VAL A 580 41.87 30.49 -15.28
N ALA A 581 41.41 31.11 -16.38
CA ALA A 581 42.25 31.36 -17.55
C ALA A 581 43.44 32.27 -17.21
N ALA A 582 43.20 33.39 -16.51
CA ALA A 582 44.26 34.30 -16.06
C ALA A 582 45.28 33.60 -15.15
N ALA A 583 44.82 32.73 -14.24
CA ALA A 583 45.70 31.93 -13.41
C ALA A 583 46.52 30.91 -14.23
N GLY A 584 45.94 30.33 -15.30
CA GLY A 584 46.65 29.44 -16.22
C GLY A 584 47.67 30.15 -17.12
N GLU A 585 47.48 31.44 -17.42
CA GLU A 585 48.50 32.26 -18.10
C GLU A 585 49.71 32.50 -17.21
N ALA A 586 49.49 32.71 -15.90
CA ALA A 586 50.54 32.91 -14.91
C ALA A 586 51.23 31.60 -14.49
N HIS A 587 50.48 30.50 -14.37
CA HIS A 587 50.97 29.21 -13.89
C HIS A 587 50.48 28.06 -14.79
N GLN A 588 51.35 27.52 -15.63
CA GLN A 588 51.00 26.37 -16.49
C GLN A 588 50.60 25.12 -15.69
N SER A 589 51.07 25.00 -14.44
CA SER A 589 50.76 23.87 -13.55
C SER A 589 49.28 23.77 -13.15
N VAL A 590 48.47 24.82 -13.36
CA VAL A 590 46.99 24.75 -13.27
C VAL A 590 46.43 23.70 -14.25
N GLY A 591 47.14 23.44 -15.36
CA GLY A 591 46.78 22.43 -16.37
C GLY A 591 46.04 23.01 -17.59
N MET A 592 46.16 24.32 -17.83
CA MET A 592 45.65 25.00 -19.02
C MET A 592 46.83 25.53 -19.84
N THR A 593 46.81 25.30 -21.16
CA THR A 593 47.83 25.86 -22.05
C THR A 593 47.59 27.36 -22.29
N LEU A 594 48.64 28.11 -22.62
CA LEU A 594 48.53 29.54 -22.95
C LEU A 594 47.56 29.80 -24.12
N ALA A 595 47.49 28.88 -25.09
CA ALA A 595 46.55 28.97 -26.20
C ALA A 595 45.09 28.82 -25.73
N GLN A 596 44.82 27.86 -24.84
CA GLN A 596 43.51 27.66 -24.23
C GLN A 596 43.08 28.87 -23.39
N ALA A 597 43.99 29.43 -22.59
CA ALA A 597 43.67 30.59 -21.75
C ALA A 597 43.27 31.83 -22.58
N ARG A 598 44.00 32.11 -23.66
CA ARG A 598 43.65 33.18 -24.61
C ARG A 598 42.31 32.92 -25.30
N GLN A 599 42.04 31.66 -25.65
CA GLN A 599 40.77 31.27 -26.27
C GLN A 599 39.58 31.47 -25.34
N VAL A 600 39.72 31.22 -24.03
CA VAL A 600 38.68 31.53 -23.03
C VAL A 600 38.31 33.02 -23.10
N ASN A 601 39.30 33.91 -23.01
CA ASN A 601 39.06 35.35 -22.98
C ASN A 601 38.31 35.84 -24.23
N GLN A 602 38.66 35.31 -25.41
CA GLN A 602 37.96 35.63 -26.66
C GLN A 602 36.51 35.13 -26.65
N LYS A 603 36.28 33.85 -26.27
CA LYS A 603 34.95 33.24 -26.25
C LYS A 603 34.00 33.91 -25.24
N MET A 604 34.51 34.29 -24.06
CA MET A 604 33.70 34.97 -23.05
C MET A 604 33.30 36.38 -23.48
N ALA A 605 34.18 37.10 -24.17
CA ALA A 605 33.86 38.42 -24.75
C ALA A 605 32.79 38.32 -25.84
N ASP A 606 32.90 37.34 -26.75
CA ASP A 606 31.91 37.11 -27.82
C ASP A 606 30.51 36.78 -27.25
N GLN A 607 30.46 36.00 -26.16
CA GLN A 607 29.21 35.64 -25.49
C GLN A 607 28.56 36.82 -24.75
N GLU A 608 29.36 37.68 -24.10
CA GLU A 608 28.86 38.90 -23.43
C GLU A 608 28.25 39.89 -24.43
N VAL A 609 28.87 40.06 -25.60
CA VAL A 609 28.33 40.91 -26.68
C VAL A 609 27.01 40.35 -27.22
N GLY A 610 26.92 39.02 -27.38
CA GLY A 610 25.69 38.35 -27.85
C GLY A 610 24.50 38.48 -26.89
N GLU A 611 24.73 38.44 -25.58
CA GLU A 611 23.68 38.64 -24.57
C GLU A 611 23.18 40.08 -24.48
N GLN A 612 24.09 41.07 -24.56
CA GLN A 612 23.71 42.49 -24.60
C GLN A 612 22.84 42.81 -25.82
N HIS A 613 23.09 42.15 -26.96
CA HIS A 613 22.24 42.25 -28.15
C HIS A 613 20.87 41.58 -27.96
N ARG A 614 20.79 40.41 -27.31
CA ARG A 614 19.51 39.74 -27.01
C ARG A 614 18.66 40.48 -25.98
N SER A 615 19.29 41.10 -24.99
CA SER A 615 18.62 41.94 -23.98
C SER A 615 17.99 43.19 -24.63
N ARG A 616 18.75 43.90 -25.46
CA ARG A 616 18.25 45.06 -26.24
C ARG A 616 17.13 44.70 -27.23
N GLY A 617 17.13 43.49 -27.78
CA GLY A 617 16.07 43.03 -28.69
C GLY A 617 14.73 42.71 -28.02
N LYS A 618 14.72 42.34 -26.74
CA LYS A 618 13.47 42.09 -25.97
C LYS A 618 12.76 43.39 -25.58
N ASP A 619 13.51 44.47 -25.34
CA ASP A 619 12.95 45.78 -24.99
C ASP A 619 12.25 46.49 -26.15
N HIS A 620 12.42 46.04 -27.40
CA HIS A 620 11.78 46.64 -28.58
C HIS A 620 10.55 45.84 -29.08
N GLY A 621 10.15 44.78 -28.37
CA GLY A 621 9.00 43.94 -28.70
C GLY A 621 7.70 44.28 -27.96
N HIS A 622 7.72 45.28 -27.08
CA HIS A 622 6.54 45.75 -26.31
C HIS A 622 6.11 47.17 -26.73
N GLU A 623 6.24 47.52 -28.00
CA GLU A 623 5.46 48.59 -28.60
C GLU A 623 5.03 48.09 -29.98
N LEU A 624 3.81 47.52 -30.06
CA LEU A 624 2.86 47.61 -31.18
C LEU A 624 1.56 46.86 -30.81
#